data_AF-A0A2T5GJ60-F1
#
_entry.id   AF-A0A2T5GJ60-F1
#
_cell.length_a   1.000
_cell.length_b   1.000
_cell.length_c   1.000
_cell.angle_alpha   90.00
_cell.angle_beta   90.00
_cell.angle_gamma   90.00
#
_symmetry.space_group_name_H-M   'P 1'
#
loop_
_entity.id
_entity.type
_entity.pdbx_description
1 polymer ?
#
loop_
_entity_poly.entity_id
_entity_poly.type
_entity_poly.pdbx_seq_one_letter_code
_entity_poly.pdbx_strand_id
1 'polypeptide(L)'
;MAIEPATGEARRSFLSGRAVDVPETRYKADFELLDRYLGFSSELLRMALAGMAAFGAIVGLLTNNGEFGRPLHGRAFVVIAALALSMLAMSAGCALLHRYLASDGMFHHLRSAKYLVVQGDEDVQHDKSALAGLSARVEADEAMRNARYNWAGGILFASGGFLMAGVVLLGASVVVVLTL
;
A
#
# COMPACT_ATOMS: atom_id res chain seq x y z
N MET A 1 36.03 22.98 2.51
CA MET A 1 34.73 23.67 2.64
C MET A 1 33.78 22.67 3.29
N ALA A 2 33.71 22.69 4.62
CA ALA A 2 32.95 21.72 5.39
C ALA A 2 31.49 22.20 5.50
N ILE A 3 30.55 21.33 5.12
CA ILE A 3 29.13 21.54 5.31
C ILE A 3 28.86 21.33 6.81
N GLU A 4 28.63 22.41 7.53
CA GLU A 4 28.24 22.37 8.93
C GLU A 4 26.83 21.77 9.04
N PRO A 5 26.62 20.65 9.75
CA PRO A 5 25.33 20.01 9.82
C PRO A 5 24.38 20.88 10.64
N ALA A 6 23.30 21.35 10.01
CA ALA A 6 22.21 22.07 10.66
C ALA A 6 21.80 21.32 11.94
N THR A 7 22.03 22.01 13.05
CA THR A 7 21.93 21.53 14.43
C THR A 7 20.53 21.01 14.75
N GLY A 8 20.50 19.95 15.56
CA GLY A 8 19.30 19.16 15.90
C GLY A 8 18.21 19.89 16.70
N GLU A 9 18.32 21.20 16.94
CA GLU A 9 17.31 21.99 17.67
C GLU A 9 16.05 22.23 16.83
N ALA A 10 16.19 22.50 15.52
CA ALA A 10 15.06 22.61 14.60
C ALA A 10 14.32 21.28 14.39
N ARG A 11 14.93 20.15 14.80
CA ARG A 11 14.31 18.82 14.78
C ARG A 11 13.44 18.57 16.01
N ARG A 12 13.72 19.24 17.14
CA ARG A 12 13.01 19.02 18.42
C ARG A 12 11.80 19.94 18.61
N SER A 13 11.81 21.15 18.04
CA SER A 13 10.71 22.12 18.19
C SER A 13 9.40 21.71 17.48
N PHE A 14 9.46 21.02 16.33
CA PHE A 14 8.25 20.67 15.58
C PHE A 14 7.44 19.49 16.14
N LEU A 15 8.04 18.69 17.03
CA LEU A 15 7.33 17.67 17.83
C LEU A 15 6.90 18.22 19.20
N SER A 16 7.23 19.48 19.55
CA SER A 16 7.03 20.04 20.89
C SER A 16 5.65 20.68 21.13
N GLY A 17 4.58 20.08 20.60
CA GLY A 17 3.23 20.35 21.11
C GLY A 17 2.59 21.69 20.72
N ARG A 18 3.09 22.42 19.71
CA ARG A 18 2.33 23.55 19.15
C ARG A 18 1.22 22.98 18.27
N ALA A 19 -0.01 23.04 18.77
CA ALA A 19 -1.21 22.67 18.01
C ALA A 19 -1.38 23.69 16.88
N VAL A 20 -0.79 23.42 15.72
CA VAL A 20 -1.03 24.18 14.49
C VAL A 20 -2.36 23.70 13.94
N ASP A 21 -3.36 24.56 14.00
CA ASP A 21 -4.69 24.26 13.48
C ASP A 21 -4.64 24.36 11.95
N VAL A 22 -4.74 23.22 11.28
CA VAL A 22 -4.75 23.16 9.81
C VAL A 22 -6.21 23.12 9.38
N PRO A 23 -6.68 24.07 8.54
CA PRO A 23 -8.07 24.08 8.13
C PRO A 23 -8.43 22.79 7.38
N GLU A 24 -9.50 22.13 7.83
CA GLU A 24 -9.99 20.85 7.28
C GLU A 24 -10.20 20.88 5.77
N THR A 25 -10.58 22.03 5.22
CA THR A 25 -10.82 22.22 3.78
C THR A 25 -9.61 21.89 2.91
N ARG A 26 -8.38 21.95 3.45
CA ARG A 26 -7.15 21.69 2.69
C ARG A 26 -6.79 20.22 2.55
N TYR A 27 -7.24 19.35 3.46
CA TYR A 27 -6.86 17.93 3.45
C TYR A 27 -8.04 16.98 3.29
N LYS A 28 -9.28 17.45 3.53
CA LYS A 28 -10.48 16.59 3.53
C LYS A 28 -10.67 15.81 2.22
N ALA A 29 -10.50 16.47 1.07
CA ALA A 29 -10.65 15.82 -0.23
C ALA A 29 -9.60 14.71 -0.44
N ASP A 30 -8.36 14.94 -0.03
CA ASP A 30 -7.27 13.96 -0.16
C ASP A 30 -7.45 12.78 0.78
N PHE A 31 -7.98 13.01 1.99
CA PHE A 31 -8.37 11.94 2.91
C PHE A 31 -9.51 11.08 2.34
N GLU A 32 -10.53 11.71 1.76
CA GLU A 32 -11.63 10.98 1.15
C GLU A 32 -11.14 10.14 -0.04
N LEU A 33 -10.23 10.69 -0.85
CA LEU A 33 -9.59 9.95 -1.94
C LEU A 33 -8.80 8.75 -1.39
N LEU A 34 -7.94 8.98 -0.38
CA LEU A 34 -7.17 7.92 0.27
C LEU A 34 -8.07 6.80 0.80
N ASP A 35 -9.17 7.15 1.47
CA ASP A 35 -10.09 6.17 2.04
C ASP A 35 -10.70 5.27 0.97
N ARG A 36 -11.08 5.84 -0.19
CA ARG A 36 -11.53 5.07 -1.35
C ARG A 36 -10.44 4.14 -1.90
N TYR A 37 -9.19 4.61 -2.00
CA TYR A 37 -8.05 3.78 -2.42
C TYR A 37 -7.76 2.62 -1.45
N LEU A 38 -7.79 2.90 -0.14
CA LEU A 38 -7.63 1.89 0.89
C LEU A 38 -8.79 0.89 0.88
N GLY A 39 -10.02 1.35 0.63
CA GLY A 39 -11.21 0.53 0.41
C GLY A 39 -11.00 -0.48 -0.72
N PHE A 40 -10.59 -0.01 -1.90
CA PHE A 40 -10.34 -0.89 -3.05
C PHE A 40 -9.24 -1.94 -2.76
N SER A 41 -8.13 -1.54 -2.14
CA SER A 41 -7.09 -2.50 -1.75
C SER A 41 -7.57 -3.51 -0.69
N SER A 42 -8.52 -3.13 0.16
CA SER A 42 -9.15 -4.04 1.12
C SER A 42 -10.04 -5.06 0.43
N GLU A 43 -10.74 -4.67 -0.64
CA GLU A 43 -11.50 -5.61 -1.47
C GLU A 43 -10.59 -6.60 -2.19
N LEU A 44 -9.50 -6.12 -2.80
CA LEU A 44 -8.50 -7.00 -3.43
C LEU A 44 -7.92 -8.03 -2.45
N LEU A 45 -7.58 -7.58 -1.23
CA LEU A 45 -7.10 -8.46 -0.18
C LEU A 45 -8.16 -9.50 0.21
N ARG A 46 -9.42 -9.09 0.40
CA ARG A 46 -10.52 -10.01 0.71
C ARG A 46 -10.72 -11.04 -0.40
N MET A 47 -10.68 -10.62 -1.66
CA MET A 47 -10.82 -11.53 -2.81
C MET A 47 -9.66 -12.52 -2.89
N ALA A 48 -8.43 -12.07 -2.64
CA ALA A 48 -7.25 -12.96 -2.62
C ALA A 48 -7.36 -14.02 -1.50
N LEU A 49 -7.74 -13.60 -0.28
CA LEU A 49 -7.96 -14.50 0.85
C LEU A 49 -9.13 -15.46 0.61
N ALA A 50 -10.23 -14.97 0.03
CA ALA A 50 -11.38 -15.79 -0.34
C ALA A 50 -11.00 -16.85 -1.37
N GLY A 51 -10.19 -16.50 -2.38
CA GLY A 51 -9.66 -17.45 -3.37
C GLY A 51 -8.82 -18.56 -2.72
N MET A 52 -7.93 -18.20 -1.80
CA MET A 52 -7.13 -19.20 -1.06
C MET A 52 -7.99 -20.09 -0.16
N ALA A 53 -8.99 -19.51 0.52
CA ALA A 53 -9.93 -20.27 1.36
C ALA A 53 -10.79 -21.23 0.53
N ALA A 54 -11.33 -20.75 -0.59
CA ALA A 54 -12.11 -21.57 -1.53
C ALA A 54 -11.27 -22.73 -2.08
N PHE A 55 -10.00 -22.49 -2.44
CA PHE A 55 -9.09 -23.54 -2.86
C PHE A 55 -8.90 -24.61 -1.79
N GLY A 56 -8.61 -24.19 -0.54
CA GLY A 56 -8.46 -25.10 0.58
C GLY A 56 -9.71 -25.94 0.84
N ALA A 57 -10.89 -25.34 0.74
CA ALA A 57 -12.16 -26.04 0.86
C ALA A 57 -12.37 -27.08 -0.26
N ILE A 58 -12.10 -26.71 -1.51
CA ILE A 58 -12.21 -27.63 -2.66
C ILE A 58 -11.28 -28.82 -2.48
N VAL A 59 -10.01 -28.59 -2.16
CA VAL A 59 -9.03 -29.67 -1.91
C VAL A 59 -9.49 -30.57 -0.75
N GLY A 60 -10.02 -29.98 0.33
CA GLY A 60 -10.56 -30.73 1.47
C GLY A 60 -11.74 -31.63 1.08
N LEU A 61 -12.67 -31.12 0.28
CA LEU A 61 -13.83 -31.88 -0.22
C LEU A 61 -13.39 -33.03 -1.15
N LEU A 62 -12.48 -32.76 -2.08
CA LEU A 62 -11.95 -33.77 -3.00
C LEU A 62 -11.19 -34.88 -2.27
N THR A 63 -10.50 -34.56 -1.18
CA THR A 63 -9.76 -35.54 -0.37
C THR A 63 -10.70 -36.40 0.46
N ASN A 64 -11.73 -35.80 1.08
CA ASN A 64 -12.67 -36.52 1.95
C ASN A 64 -13.59 -37.48 1.18
N ASN A 65 -13.92 -37.18 -0.09
CA ASN A 65 -14.80 -38.03 -0.89
C ASN A 65 -14.11 -39.28 -1.46
N GLY A 66 -12.80 -39.47 -1.24
CA GLY A 66 -12.07 -40.68 -1.64
C GLY A 66 -11.88 -40.90 -3.15
N GLU A 67 -12.61 -40.16 -4.01
CA GLU A 67 -12.59 -40.34 -5.46
C GLU A 67 -11.35 -39.75 -6.15
N PHE A 68 -10.64 -38.78 -5.53
CA PHE A 68 -9.59 -38.01 -6.19
C PHE A 68 -8.17 -38.13 -5.56
N GLY A 69 -7.94 -39.14 -4.71
CA GLY A 69 -6.65 -39.29 -4.02
C GLY A 69 -5.43 -39.41 -4.95
N ARG A 70 -5.57 -40.04 -6.12
CA ARG A 70 -4.48 -40.17 -7.12
C ARG A 70 -4.24 -38.91 -7.97
N PRO A 71 -5.25 -38.26 -8.58
CA PRO A 71 -5.02 -37.06 -9.40
C PRO A 71 -4.50 -35.86 -8.62
N LEU A 72 -4.81 -35.74 -7.32
CA LEU A 72 -4.27 -34.69 -6.44
C LEU A 72 -2.75 -34.78 -6.20
N HIS A 73 -2.14 -35.95 -6.44
CA HIS A 73 -0.69 -36.14 -6.37
C HIS A 73 -0.01 -35.99 -7.74
N GLY A 74 -0.78 -35.68 -8.79
CA GLY A 74 -0.25 -35.42 -10.12
C GLY A 74 0.69 -34.20 -10.10
N ARG A 75 1.90 -34.37 -10.63
CA ARG A 75 2.91 -33.29 -10.69
C ARG A 75 2.36 -32.02 -11.36
N ALA A 76 1.51 -32.17 -12.38
CA ALA A 76 0.87 -31.04 -13.06
C ALA A 76 -0.06 -30.26 -12.12
N PHE A 77 -0.95 -30.94 -11.39
CA PHE A 77 -1.84 -30.30 -10.43
C PHE A 77 -1.06 -29.56 -9.35
N VAL A 78 -0.08 -30.23 -8.71
CA VAL A 78 0.71 -29.63 -7.62
C VAL A 78 1.42 -28.36 -8.08
N VAL A 79 2.03 -28.37 -9.27
CA VAL A 79 2.73 -27.20 -9.81
C VAL A 79 1.77 -26.05 -10.11
N ILE A 80 0.64 -26.32 -10.76
CA ILE A 80 -0.34 -25.28 -11.12
C ILE A 80 -1.00 -24.71 -9.85
N ALA A 81 -1.36 -25.56 -8.89
CA ALA A 81 -1.93 -25.16 -7.61
C ALA A 81 -0.95 -24.32 -6.79
N ALA A 82 0.32 -24.72 -6.71
CA ALA A 82 1.36 -23.96 -6.00
C ALA A 82 1.57 -22.58 -6.64
N LEU A 83 1.58 -22.50 -7.97
CA LEU A 83 1.68 -21.24 -8.69
C LEU A 83 0.46 -20.35 -8.46
N ALA A 84 -0.76 -20.91 -8.51
CA ALA A 84 -2.00 -20.19 -8.22
C ALA A 84 -1.98 -19.57 -6.82
N LEU A 85 -1.63 -20.37 -5.80
CA LEU A 85 -1.53 -19.91 -4.41
C LEU A 85 -0.46 -18.84 -4.23
N SER A 86 0.68 -18.99 -4.91
CA SER A 86 1.75 -17.99 -4.88
C SER A 86 1.30 -16.66 -5.48
N MET A 87 0.56 -16.68 -6.60
CA MET A 87 -0.01 -15.47 -7.19
C MET A 87 -1.05 -14.80 -6.26
N LEU A 88 -1.93 -15.58 -5.62
CA LEU A 88 -2.89 -15.03 -4.65
C LEU A 88 -2.18 -14.45 -3.41
N ALA A 89 -1.14 -15.11 -2.91
CA ALA A 89 -0.33 -14.61 -1.80
C ALA A 89 0.42 -13.31 -2.18
N MET A 90 1.00 -13.25 -3.39
CA MET A 90 1.62 -12.02 -3.91
C MET A 90 0.59 -10.90 -4.06
N SER A 91 -0.60 -11.19 -4.55
CA SER A 91 -1.71 -10.21 -4.62
C SER A 91 -2.03 -9.63 -3.25
N ALA A 92 -2.18 -10.49 -2.23
CA ALA A 92 -2.43 -10.08 -0.85
C ALA A 92 -1.28 -9.23 -0.28
N GLY A 93 -0.03 -9.65 -0.52
CA GLY A 93 1.16 -8.91 -0.11
C GLY A 93 1.25 -7.53 -0.76
N CYS A 94 1.00 -7.42 -2.06
CA CYS A 94 0.95 -6.15 -2.77
C CYS A 94 -0.17 -5.25 -2.25
N ALA A 95 -1.36 -5.79 -1.98
CA ALA A 95 -2.47 -5.02 -1.40
C ALA A 95 -2.09 -4.44 -0.01
N LEU A 96 -1.42 -5.23 0.83
CA LEU A 96 -0.93 -4.75 2.13
C LEU A 96 0.17 -3.69 1.99
N LEU A 97 1.13 -3.90 1.09
CA LEU A 97 2.21 -2.95 0.83
C LEU A 97 1.66 -1.62 0.27
N HIS A 98 0.68 -1.67 -0.63
CA HIS A 98 -0.03 -0.49 -1.11
C HIS A 98 -0.62 0.30 0.06
N ARG A 99 -1.32 -0.36 1.00
CA ARG A 99 -1.92 0.30 2.16
C ARG A 99 -0.87 0.98 3.04
N TYR A 100 0.26 0.32 3.25
CA TYR A 100 1.38 0.88 4.00
C TYR A 100 1.92 2.15 3.33
N LEU A 101 2.25 2.08 2.04
CA LEU A 101 2.81 3.21 1.29
C LEU A 101 1.82 4.38 1.15
N ALA A 102 0.53 4.09 0.96
CA ALA A 102 -0.50 5.12 0.86
C ALA A 102 -0.69 5.86 2.21
N SER A 103 -0.66 5.12 3.32
CA SER A 103 -0.76 5.70 4.68
C SER A 103 0.48 6.54 5.02
N ASP A 104 1.67 6.05 4.68
CA ASP A 104 2.94 6.77 4.86
C ASP A 104 3.02 8.04 3.98
N GLY A 105 2.56 7.96 2.73
CA GLY A 105 2.46 9.12 1.84
C GLY A 105 1.53 10.21 2.40
N MET A 106 0.41 9.82 2.99
CA MET A 106 -0.50 10.75 3.65
C MET A 106 0.16 11.42 4.86
N PHE A 107 0.97 10.71 5.64
CA PHE A 107 1.72 11.31 6.75
C PHE A 107 2.63 12.47 6.28
N HIS A 108 3.37 12.29 5.18
CA HIS A 108 4.17 13.36 4.58
C HIS A 108 3.30 14.51 4.04
N HIS A 109 2.11 14.22 3.53
CA HIS A 109 1.18 15.25 3.09
C HIS A 109 0.66 16.11 4.24
N LEU A 110 0.22 15.52 5.36
CA LEU A 110 -0.19 16.32 6.52
C LEU A 110 0.96 17.14 7.09
N ARG A 111 2.17 16.57 7.05
CA ARG A 111 3.38 17.26 7.53
C ARG A 111 3.71 18.48 6.69
N SER A 112 3.69 18.35 5.36
CA SER A 112 3.86 19.49 4.44
C SER A 112 2.75 20.53 4.60
N ALA A 113 1.49 20.10 4.77
CA ALA A 113 0.38 21.02 5.05
C ALA A 113 0.59 21.86 6.32
N LYS A 114 1.12 21.24 7.40
CA LYS A 114 1.49 21.97 8.63
C LYS A 114 2.61 22.98 8.39
N TYR A 115 3.63 22.61 7.61
CA TYR A 115 4.72 23.54 7.27
C TYR A 115 4.23 24.75 6.48
N LEU A 116 3.30 24.55 5.54
CA LEU A 116 2.70 25.65 4.78
C LEU A 116 1.88 26.61 5.65
N VAL A 117 1.24 26.13 6.71
CA VAL A 117 0.54 27.00 7.66
C VAL A 117 1.55 27.83 8.46
N VAL A 118 2.61 27.20 9.00
CA VAL A 118 3.67 27.90 9.74
C VAL A 118 4.42 28.91 8.85
N GLN A 119 4.56 28.62 7.55
CA GLN A 119 5.14 29.56 6.59
C GLN A 119 4.30 30.85 6.42
N GLY A 120 2.99 30.76 6.71
CA GLY A 120 2.07 31.89 6.67
C GLY A 120 2.12 32.80 7.89
N ASP A 121 2.78 32.38 8.98
CA ASP A 121 2.91 33.19 10.20
C ASP A 121 3.85 34.39 9.95
N GLU A 122 3.42 35.60 10.32
CA GLU A 122 4.14 36.86 10.09
C GLU A 122 5.55 36.85 10.71
N ASP A 123 5.70 36.25 11.90
CA ASP A 123 6.98 36.10 12.59
C ASP A 123 8.01 35.31 11.77
N VAL A 124 7.56 34.26 11.06
CA VAL A 124 8.42 33.39 10.26
C VAL A 124 8.73 34.03 8.90
N GLN A 125 7.83 34.86 8.37
CA GLN A 125 8.08 35.59 7.12
C GLN A 125 9.19 36.64 7.27
N HIS A 126 9.33 37.24 8.44
CA HIS A 126 10.39 38.22 8.70
C HIS A 126 11.78 37.58 8.76
N ASP A 127 11.88 36.30 9.09
CA ASP A 127 13.13 35.53 9.06
C ASP A 127 13.29 34.76 7.73
N LYS A 128 13.96 35.42 6.76
CA LYS A 128 14.26 34.82 5.45
C LYS A 128 15.05 33.51 5.55
N SER A 129 15.89 33.34 6.57
CA SER A 129 16.69 32.12 6.72
C SER A 129 15.84 30.94 7.19
N ALA A 130 14.92 31.18 8.13
CA ALA A 130 13.94 30.20 8.57
C ALA A 130 12.99 29.83 7.42
N LEU A 131 12.54 30.81 6.64
CA LEU A 131 11.66 30.60 5.49
C LEU A 131 12.31 29.74 4.40
N ALA A 132 13.59 30.00 4.08
CA ALA A 132 14.34 29.19 3.12
C ALA A 132 14.53 27.75 3.59
N GLY A 133 14.79 27.54 4.89
CA GLY A 133 14.87 26.21 5.47
C GLY A 133 13.54 25.45 5.47
N LEU A 134 12.42 26.16 5.65
CA LEU A 134 11.08 25.55 5.67
C LEU A 134 10.61 25.17 4.27
N SER A 135 10.78 26.06 3.29
CA SER A 135 10.42 25.81 1.89
C SER A 135 11.19 24.61 1.31
N ALA A 136 12.49 24.50 1.56
CA ALA A 136 13.29 23.33 1.16
C ALA A 136 12.77 22.01 1.77
N ARG A 137 12.21 22.05 2.99
CA ARG A 137 11.61 20.87 3.63
C ARG A 137 10.26 20.51 3.02
N VAL A 138 9.44 21.51 2.70
CA VAL A 138 8.16 21.30 2.01
C VAL A 138 8.39 20.62 0.66
N GLU A 139 9.33 21.14 -0.13
CA GLU A 139 9.67 20.56 -1.43
C GLU A 139 10.17 19.12 -1.31
N ALA A 140 11.02 18.84 -0.31
CA ALA A 140 11.49 17.48 -0.04
C ALA A 140 10.35 16.52 0.34
N ASP A 141 9.43 16.95 1.23
CA ASP A 141 8.27 16.13 1.63
C ASP A 141 7.29 15.92 0.45
N GLU A 142 7.08 16.92 -0.41
CA GLU A 142 6.25 16.80 -1.60
C GLU A 142 6.84 15.85 -2.64
N ALA A 143 8.17 15.91 -2.85
CA ALA A 143 8.87 14.99 -3.74
C ALA A 143 8.76 13.53 -3.24
N MET A 144 8.95 13.31 -1.93
CA MET A 144 8.78 11.98 -1.32
C MET A 144 7.33 11.49 -1.45
N ARG A 145 6.36 12.37 -1.18
CA ARG A 145 4.92 12.07 -1.34
C ARG A 145 4.60 11.62 -2.77
N ASN A 146 5.01 12.39 -3.78
CA ASN A 146 4.73 12.07 -5.17
C ASN A 146 5.37 10.74 -5.62
N ALA A 147 6.61 10.49 -5.18
CA ALA A 147 7.28 9.22 -5.44
C ALA A 147 6.51 8.04 -4.82
N ARG A 148 6.05 8.18 -3.57
CA ARG A 148 5.27 7.15 -2.87
C ARG A 148 3.92 6.88 -3.54
N TYR A 149 3.20 7.91 -3.96
CA TYR A 149 1.92 7.73 -4.66
C TYR A 149 2.08 7.02 -6.01
N ASN A 150 3.11 7.36 -6.78
CA ASN A 150 3.39 6.68 -8.05
C ASN A 150 3.70 5.19 -7.82
N TRP A 151 4.49 4.87 -6.81
CA TRP A 151 4.79 3.48 -6.44
C TRP A 151 3.55 2.74 -5.92
N ALA A 152 2.74 3.38 -5.08
CA ALA A 152 1.50 2.82 -4.58
C ALA A 152 0.55 2.46 -5.75
N GLY A 153 0.36 3.38 -6.70
CA GLY A 153 -0.45 3.12 -7.89
C GLY A 153 0.04 1.89 -8.67
N GLY A 154 1.34 1.79 -8.94
CA GLY A 154 1.92 0.63 -9.62
C GLY A 154 1.71 -0.69 -8.88
N ILE A 155 1.90 -0.69 -7.56
CA ILE A 155 1.70 -1.89 -6.70
C ILE A 155 0.23 -2.32 -6.69
N LEU A 156 -0.71 -1.37 -6.75
CA LEU A 156 -2.13 -1.66 -6.80
C LEU A 156 -2.52 -2.38 -8.10
N PHE A 157 -2.04 -1.89 -9.25
CA PHE A 157 -2.23 -2.58 -10.53
C PHE A 157 -1.58 -3.96 -10.55
N ALA A 158 -0.37 -4.10 -9.99
CA ALA A 158 0.29 -5.39 -9.87
C ALA A 158 -0.51 -6.38 -9.00
N SER A 159 -1.07 -5.92 -7.88
CA SER A 159 -1.96 -6.72 -7.02
C SER A 159 -3.15 -7.27 -7.80
N GLY A 160 -3.85 -6.41 -8.54
CA GLY A 160 -4.98 -6.83 -9.40
C GLY A 160 -4.56 -7.84 -10.48
N GLY A 161 -3.40 -7.65 -11.10
CA GLY A 161 -2.85 -8.59 -12.08
C GLY A 161 -2.56 -9.97 -11.49
N PHE A 162 -1.91 -10.01 -10.31
CA PHE A 162 -1.64 -11.26 -9.60
C PHE A 162 -2.93 -11.95 -9.14
N LEU A 163 -3.94 -11.21 -8.70
CA LEU A 163 -5.25 -11.76 -8.34
C LEU A 163 -5.88 -12.48 -9.53
N MET A 164 -5.97 -11.80 -10.68
CA MET A 164 -6.57 -12.37 -11.89
C MET A 164 -5.81 -13.61 -12.37
N ALA A 165 -4.48 -13.55 -12.41
CA ALA A 165 -3.66 -14.70 -12.78
C ALA A 165 -3.85 -15.87 -11.80
N GLY A 166 -3.88 -15.61 -10.49
CA GLY A 166 -4.10 -16.61 -9.46
C GLY A 166 -5.46 -17.30 -9.59
N VAL A 167 -6.53 -16.55 -9.83
CA VAL A 167 -7.89 -17.09 -10.03
C VAL A 167 -7.96 -17.96 -11.29
N VAL A 168 -7.38 -17.52 -12.41
CA VAL A 168 -7.35 -18.31 -13.66
C VAL A 168 -6.58 -19.62 -13.47
N LEU A 169 -5.42 -19.56 -12.83
CA LEU A 169 -4.61 -20.76 -12.54
C LEU A 169 -5.31 -21.72 -11.59
N LEU A 170 -6.02 -21.20 -10.59
CA LEU A 170 -6.83 -22.00 -9.68
C LEU A 170 -7.93 -22.74 -10.46
N GLY A 171 -8.66 -22.04 -11.33
CA GLY A 171 -9.66 -22.67 -12.21
C GLY A 171 -9.05 -23.74 -13.11
N ALA A 172 -7.90 -23.47 -13.72
CA ALA A 172 -7.18 -24.44 -14.53
C ALA A 172 -6.76 -25.68 -13.72
N SER A 173 -6.33 -25.51 -12.46
CA SER A 173 -5.96 -26.63 -11.60
C SER A 173 -7.13 -27.57 -11.32
N VAL A 174 -8.33 -27.02 -11.13
CA VAL A 174 -9.55 -27.81 -10.90
C VAL A 174 -9.94 -28.57 -12.17
N VAL A 175 -9.89 -27.93 -13.33
CA VAL A 175 -10.15 -28.60 -14.62
C VAL A 175 -9.19 -29.75 -14.85
N VAL A 176 -7.89 -29.57 -14.58
CA VAL A 176 -6.89 -30.65 -14.71
C VAL A 176 -7.26 -31.84 -13.82
N VAL A 177 -7.69 -31.61 -12.58
CA VAL A 177 -8.12 -32.70 -11.68
C VAL A 177 -9.37 -33.40 -12.19
N LEU A 178 -10.33 -32.67 -12.77
CA LEU A 178 -11.57 -33.26 -13.30
C LEU A 178 -11.36 -34.06 -14.60
N THR A 179 -10.30 -33.76 -15.35
CA THR A 179 -9.99 -34.46 -16.61
C THR A 179 -9.13 -35.73 -16.43
N LEU A 180 -8.58 -35.95 -15.23
CA LEU A 180 -7.70 -37.08 -14.89
C LEU A 180 -8.43 -38.15 -14.11
#